data_AF-A0AAD4W6X6-F1
#
_entry.id   AF-A0AAD4W6X6-F1
#
_cell.length_a   1.000
_cell.length_b   1.000
_cell.length_c   1.000
_cell.angle_alpha   90.00
_cell.angle_beta   90.00
_cell.angle_gamma   90.00
#
_symmetry.space_group_name_H-M   'P 1'
#
loop_
_entity.id
_entity.type
_entity.pdbx_description
1 polymer ?
#
loop_
_entity_poly.entity_id
_entity_poly.type
_entity_poly.pdbx_seq_one_letter_code
_entity_poly.pdbx_strand_id
1 'polypeptide(L)' 'MSVARNILKNPKLGPAGGATQLTVSATLKQKSSSVEGIEKWPYEAAAIACERIPRTLALNCRVNVIRTMTALQGKV' A
#
# COMPACT_ATOMS: atom_id res chain seq x y z
N MET A 1 -2.76 -25.69 9.53
CA MET A 1 -1.89 -24.49 9.65
C MET A 1 -1.18 -24.18 8.33
N SER A 2 -1.82 -23.47 7.39
CA SER A 2 -1.22 -23.21 6.07
C SER A 2 -0.28 -21.99 6.07
N VAL A 3 -0.63 -20.90 6.77
CA VAL A 3 0.20 -19.68 6.84
C VAL A 3 1.50 -19.93 7.61
N ALA A 4 1.47 -20.69 8.71
CA ALA A 4 2.67 -21.04 9.46
C ALA A 4 3.70 -21.82 8.61
N ARG A 5 3.24 -22.69 7.70
CA ARG A 5 4.11 -23.40 6.75
C ARG A 5 4.84 -22.45 5.80
N ASN A 6 4.22 -21.33 5.42
CA ASN A 6 4.87 -20.34 4.54
C ASN A 6 6.07 -19.68 5.24
N ILE A 7 5.98 -19.44 6.55
CA ILE A 7 7.08 -18.89 7.35
C ILE A 7 8.24 -19.87 7.40
N LEU A 8 7.96 -21.17 7.57
CA LEU A 8 9.00 -22.21 7.56
C LEU A 8 9.69 -22.35 6.19
N LYS A 9 8.96 -22.13 5.09
CA LYS A 9 9.52 -22.20 3.72
C LYS A 9 10.25 -20.92 3.31
N ASN A 10 9.76 -19.75 3.72
CA ASN A 10 10.34 -18.45 3.42
C ASN A 10 10.26 -17.57 4.67
N PRO A 11 11.39 -17.37 5.40
CA PRO A 11 11.40 -16.66 6.68
C PRO A 11 11.40 -15.13 6.51
N LYS A 12 10.70 -14.61 5.50
CA LYS A 12 10.53 -13.17 5.28
C LYS A 12 9.08 -12.78 5.61
N LEU A 13 8.93 -11.81 6.50
CA LEU A 13 7.65 -11.26 6.91
C LEU A 13 7.58 -9.79 6.51
N GLY A 14 6.43 -9.38 5.97
CA GLY A 14 6.15 -8.00 5.67
C GLY A 14 5.36 -7.31 6.80
N PRO A 15 5.42 -5.98 6.90
CA PRO A 15 4.53 -5.20 7.74
C PRO A 15 3.04 -5.46 7.41
N ALA A 16 2.24 -5.75 8.43
CA ALA A 16 0.81 -6.05 8.28
C ALA A 16 -0.08 -4.79 8.30
N GLY A 17 -1.41 -4.96 8.36
CA GLY A 17 -2.35 -3.86 8.58
C GLY A 17 -2.45 -2.84 7.44
N GLY A 18 -2.07 -3.21 6.21
CA GLY A 18 -2.06 -2.27 5.09
C GLY A 18 -0.77 -1.47 4.92
N ALA A 19 0.21 -1.63 5.83
CA ALA A 19 1.46 -0.88 5.80
C ALA A 19 2.29 -1.19 4.54
N THR A 20 2.44 -2.47 4.18
CA THR A 20 3.15 -2.87 2.95
C THR A 20 2.53 -2.22 1.71
N GLN A 21 1.21 -2.17 1.63
CA GLN A 21 0.48 -1.58 0.51
C GLN A 21 0.68 -0.07 0.40
N LEU A 22 0.72 0.63 1.55
CA LEU A 22 1.00 2.06 1.59
C LEU A 22 2.43 2.37 1.15
N THR A 23 3.42 1.61 1.64
CA THR A 23 4.81 1.78 1.21
C THR A 23 4.96 1.53 -0.28
N VAL A 24 4.37 0.46 -0.81
CA VAL A 24 4.39 0.19 -2.26
C VAL A 24 3.74 1.34 -3.04
N SER A 25 2.59 1.85 -2.60
CA SER A 25 1.94 3.00 -3.23
C SER A 25 2.85 4.24 -3.26
N ALA A 26 3.48 4.59 -2.14
CA ALA A 26 4.41 5.72 -2.06
C ALA A 26 5.61 5.54 -2.97
N THR A 27 6.23 4.36 -2.99
CA THR A 27 7.36 4.08 -3.89
C THR A 27 6.96 4.12 -5.36
N LEU A 28 5.76 3.67 -5.73
CA LEU A 28 5.26 3.76 -7.10
C LEU A 28 4.99 5.21 -7.53
N LYS A 29 4.48 6.07 -6.62
CA LYS A 29 4.33 7.52 -6.87
C LYS A 29 5.68 8.22 -7.01
N GLN A 30 6.68 7.83 -6.21
CA GLN A 30 8.04 8.36 -6.38
C GLN A 30 8.64 7.94 -7.72
N LYS A 31 8.47 6.67 -8.10
CA LYS A 31 8.93 6.16 -9.40
C LYS A 31 8.18 6.79 -10.58
N SER A 32 6.87 7.04 -10.46
CA SER A 32 6.10 7.71 -11.51
C SER A 32 6.64 9.11 -11.80
N SER A 33 7.25 9.76 -10.82
CA SER A 33 7.90 11.07 -10.99
C SER A 33 9.20 10.99 -11.80
N SER A 34 9.84 9.83 -11.85
CA SER A 34 11.04 9.57 -12.67
C SER A 34 10.73 9.07 -14.08
N VAL A 35 9.46 8.74 -14.37
CA VAL A 35 9.01 8.27 -15.69
C VAL A 35 8.34 9.42 -16.43
N GLU A 36 8.82 9.71 -17.64
CA GLU A 36 8.29 10.77 -18.49
C GLU A 36 7.21 10.26 -19.45
N GLY A 37 6.32 11.17 -19.86
CA GLY A 37 5.30 10.87 -20.87
C GLY A 37 4.11 10.06 -20.37
N ILE A 38 3.44 9.38 -21.29
CA ILE A 38 2.16 8.69 -21.06
C ILE A 38 2.33 7.46 -20.15
N GLU A 39 3.55 6.91 -20.08
CA GLU A 39 3.86 5.75 -19.25
C GLU A 39 3.76 6.02 -17.74
N LYS A 40 3.78 7.29 -17.32
CA LYS A 40 3.58 7.71 -15.94
C LYS A 40 2.21 7.32 -15.38
N TRP A 41 1.15 7.40 -16.18
CA TRP A 41 -0.24 7.21 -15.73
C TRP A 41 -0.50 5.79 -15.19
N PRO A 42 -0.03 4.70 -15.84
CA PRO A 42 -0.08 3.37 -15.27
C PRO A 42 0.54 3.24 -13.88
N TYR A 43 1.69 3.90 -13.62
CA TYR A 43 2.33 3.84 -12.31
C TYR A 43 1.48 4.49 -11.22
N GLU A 44 0.90 5.66 -11.52
CA GLU A 44 0.01 6.35 -10.58
C GLU A 44 -1.28 5.56 -10.34
N ALA A 45 -1.87 4.99 -11.40
CA ALA A 45 -3.05 4.15 -11.27
C ALA A 45 -2.78 2.90 -10.40
N ALA A 46 -1.64 2.24 -10.59
CA ALA A 46 -1.23 1.11 -9.77
C ALA A 46 -1.00 1.52 -8.31
N ALA A 47 -0.37 2.68 -8.08
CA ALA A 47 -0.17 3.22 -6.75
C ALA A 47 -1.51 3.46 -6.02
N ILE A 48 -2.50 4.03 -6.71
CA ILE A 48 -3.84 4.26 -6.16
C ILE A 48 -4.55 2.92 -5.88
N ALA A 49 -4.40 1.94 -6.76
CA ALA A 49 -4.98 0.61 -6.58
C ALA A 49 -4.46 -0.10 -5.31
N CYS A 50 -3.16 0.02 -5.02
CA CYS A 50 -2.56 -0.50 -3.79
C CYS A 50 -3.20 0.08 -2.51
N GLU A 51 -3.61 1.35 -2.53
CA GLU A 51 -4.27 2.00 -1.38
C GLU A 51 -5.70 1.50 -1.12
N ARG A 52 -6.28 0.67 -1.99
CA ARG A 52 -7.64 0.13 -1.78
C ARG A 52 -7.73 -0.70 -0.50
N ILE A 53 -6.73 -1.54 -0.22
CA ILE A 53 -6.70 -2.41 0.97
C ILE A 53 -6.72 -1.59 2.28
N PRO A 54 -5.78 -0.64 2.52
CA PRO A 54 -5.81 0.16 3.74
C PRO A 54 -7.07 1.05 3.86
N ARG A 55 -7.63 1.56 2.75
CA ARG A 55 -8.92 2.27 2.76
C ARG A 55 -10.06 1.38 3.22
N THR A 56 -10.14 0.15 2.70
CA THR A 56 -11.17 -0.82 3.10
C THR A 56 -11.01 -1.22 4.57
N LEU A 57 -9.78 -1.40 5.06
CA LEU A 57 -9.53 -1.66 6.48
C LEU A 57 -10.03 -0.50 7.36
N ALA A 58 -9.70 0.75 7.01
CA ALA A 58 -10.17 1.93 7.71
C ALA A 58 -11.72 2.02 7.71
N LEU A 59 -12.35 1.72 6.58
CA LEU A 59 -13.81 1.68 6.47
C LEU A 59 -14.43 0.61 7.38
N ASN A 60 -13.87 -0.60 7.38
CA ASN A 60 -14.33 -1.71 8.21
C ASN A 60 -14.18 -1.41 9.71
N CYS A 61 -13.13 -0.68 10.09
CA CYS A 61 -12.92 -0.19 11.44
C CYS A 61 -13.77 1.04 11.81
N ARG A 62 -14.62 1.53 10.89
CA ARG A 62 -15.49 2.70 11.07
C ARG A 62 -14.74 3.99 11.45
N VAL A 63 -13.46 4.09 11.09
CA VAL A 63 -12.67 5.30 11.29
C VAL A 63 -12.81 6.22 10.07
N ASN A 64 -12.53 7.51 10.25
CA ASN A 64 -12.56 8.46 9.14
C ASN A 64 -11.45 8.12 8.14
N VAL A 65 -11.84 7.55 6.99
CA VAL A 65 -10.92 7.04 5.97
C VAL A 65 -10.00 8.14 5.45
N ILE A 66 -10.53 9.33 5.17
CA ILE A 66 -9.73 10.45 4.64
C ILE A 66 -8.68 10.86 5.65
N ARG A 67 -9.08 11.18 6.88
CA ARG A 67 -8.14 11.61 7.94
C ARG A 67 -7.09 10.54 8.23
N THR A 68 -7.49 9.27 8.29
CA THR A 68 -6.59 8.16 8.61
C THR A 68 -5.59 7.93 7.48
N MET A 69 -6.05 7.89 6.23
CA MET A 69 -5.17 7.72 5.07
C MET A 69 -4.20 8.88 4.93
N THR A 70 -4.65 10.12 5.09
CA THR A 70 -3.77 11.30 5.03
C THR A 70 -2.72 11.27 6.15
N ALA A 71 -3.11 10.89 7.38
CA ALA A 71 -2.19 10.76 8.50
C ALA A 71 -1.16 9.63 8.30
N LEU A 72 -1.54 8.54 7.64
CA LEU A 72 -0.62 7.44 7.31
C LEU A 72 0.30 7.79 6.14
N GLN A 73 -0.22 8.43 5.09
CA GLN A 73 0.56 8.89 3.94
C GLN A 73 1.59 9.96 4.34
N GLY A 74 1.31 10.80 5.35
CA GLY A 74 2.30 11.75 5.86
C GLY A 74 3.47 11.12 6.62
N LYS A 75 3.43 9.81 6.90
CA LYS A 75 4.47 9.07 7.63
C LYS A 75 5.25 8.09 6.76
N VAL A 76 4.86 7.94 5.49
CA VAL A 76 5.48 7.03 4.51
C VAL A 76 6.18 7.88 3.46
#